data_AF-A0A2L2XVW6-F1
#
_entry.id   AF-A0A2L2XVW6-F1
#
_cell.length_a   1.000
_cell.length_b   1.000
_cell.length_c   1.000
_cell.angle_alpha   90.00
_cell.angle_beta   90.00
_cell.angle_gamma   90.00
#
_symmetry.space_group_name_H-M   'P 1'
#
loop_
_entity.id
_entity.type
_entity.pdbx_description
1 polymer ?
#
loop_
_entity_poly.entity_id
_entity_poly.type
_entity_poly.pdbx_seq_one_letter_code
_entity_poly.pdbx_strand_id
1 'polypeptide(L)' 'ELATYHTEIKWCIAGRNVEKLRNVLKEIETEIGKNLDSVDIIQADTGDESSLAHMCRSSAVIISCVGPFRFYGEPVVKQ' A
#
# COMPACT_ATOMS: atom_id res chain seq x y z
N GLU A 1 1.53 -13.90 5.73
CA GLU A 1 2.88 -14.47 5.54
C GLU A 1 4.01 -13.47 5.77
N LEU A 2 4.07 -12.32 5.07
CA LEU A 2 5.13 -11.30 5.28
C LEU A 2 5.20 -10.80 6.72
N ALA A 3 4.08 -10.30 7.28
CA ALA A 3 3.99 -9.91 8.69
C ALA A 3 4.20 -11.09 9.66
N THR A 4 4.12 -12.32 9.17
CA THR A 4 4.18 -13.52 10.01
C THR A 4 5.61 -14.08 10.10
N TYR A 5 6.33 -14.10 8.98
CA TYR A 5 7.59 -14.84 8.79
C TYR A 5 8.78 -13.97 8.35
N HIS A 6 8.55 -12.72 7.92
CA HIS A 6 9.59 -11.82 7.40
C HIS A 6 9.51 -10.43 8.05
N THR A 7 9.77 -10.37 9.35
CA THR A 7 9.69 -9.12 10.14
C THR A 7 10.80 -8.12 9.81
N GLU A 8 11.86 -8.56 9.11
CA GLU A 8 12.95 -7.72 8.62
C GLU A 8 12.55 -6.84 7.42
N ILE A 9 11.48 -7.22 6.70
CA ILE A 9 10.99 -6.48 5.55
C ILE A 9 10.11 -5.34 6.04
N LYS A 10 10.55 -4.10 5.79
CA LYS A 10 9.70 -2.92 5.98
C LYS A 10 8.75 -2.80 4.80
N TRP A 11 7.46 -2.70 5.08
CA TRP A 11 6.42 -2.59 4.07
C TRP A 11 5.33 -1.62 4.53
N CYS A 12 4.55 -1.15 3.56
CA CYS A 12 3.44 -0.23 3.77
C CYS A 12 2.31 -0.62 2.82
N ILE A 13 1.11 -0.10 3.06
CA ILE A 13 0.00 -0.17 2.11
C ILE A 13 -0.32 1.21 1.55
N ALA A 14 -0.70 1.26 0.29
CA ALA A 14 -1.01 2.51 -0.38
C ALA A 14 -2.33 2.46 -1.13
N GLY A 15 -3.01 3.60 -1.18
CA GLY A 15 -4.25 3.74 -1.93
C GLY A 15 -5.02 5.02 -1.61
N ARG A 16 -6.07 5.27 -2.39
CA ARG A 16 -6.81 6.54 -2.34
C ARG A 16 -7.61 6.73 -1.05
N ASN A 17 -8.15 5.64 -0.49
CA ASN A 17 -9.01 5.69 0.68
C ASN A 17 -8.30 5.13 1.91
N VAL A 18 -7.65 6.02 2.67
CA VAL A 18 -6.89 5.69 3.89
C VAL A 18 -7.77 5.00 4.93
N GLU A 19 -9.03 5.40 5.07
CA GLU A 19 -9.96 4.81 6.05
C GLU A 19 -10.22 3.33 5.74
N LYS A 20 -10.43 2.99 4.46
CA LYS A 20 -10.60 1.60 4.03
C LYS A 20 -9.34 0.78 4.27
N LEU A 21 -8.16 1.35 4.02
CA LEU A 21 -6.88 0.68 4.26
C LEU A 21 -6.68 0.37 5.75
N ARG A 22 -7.03 1.31 6.63
CA ARG A 22 -7.03 1.08 8.09
C ARG A 22 -7.95 -0.05 8.51
N ASN A 23 -9.15 -0.12 7.93
CA ASN A 23 -10.10 -1.18 8.24
C ASN A 23 -9.58 -2.55 7.78
N VAL A 24 -8.99 -2.63 6.59
CA VAL A 24 -8.36 -3.86 6.09
C VAL A 24 -7.21 -4.31 7.00
N LEU A 25 -6.37 -3.39 7.49
CA LEU A 25 -5.33 -3.76 8.46
C LEU A 25 -5.94 -4.35 9.74
N LYS A 26 -6.97 -3.72 10.31
CA LYS A 26 -7.66 -4.23 11.51
C LYS A 26 -8.30 -5.61 11.31
N GLU A 27 -8.90 -5.84 10.14
CA GLU A 27 -9.46 -7.15 9.77
C GLU A 27 -8.36 -8.21 9.74
N ILE A 28 -7.23 -7.90 9.09
CA ILE A 28 -6.07 -8.82 9.01
C ILE A 28 -5.45 -9.04 10.39
N GLU A 29 -5.28 -8.01 11.21
CA GLU A 29 -4.78 -8.11 12.59
C GLU A 29 -5.60 -9.11 13.40
N THR A 30 -6.93 -9.05 13.25
CA THR A 30 -7.87 -9.95 13.92
C THR A 30 -7.71 -11.39 13.41
N GLU A 31 -7.51 -11.58 12.11
CA GLU A 31 -7.35 -12.90 11.48
C GLU A 31 -6.02 -13.58 11.86
N ILE A 32 -4.92 -12.82 11.84
CA ILE A 32 -3.57 -13.37 12.08
C ILE A 32 -3.14 -13.31 13.56
N GLY A 33 -3.89 -12.59 14.40
CA GLY A 33 -3.59 -12.40 15.83
C GLY A 33 -2.30 -11.64 16.11
N LYS A 34 -1.85 -10.79 15.17
CA LYS A 34 -0.63 -9.96 15.30
C LYS A 34 -0.99 -8.50 15.09
N ASN A 35 -0.31 -7.63 15.82
CA ASN A 35 -0.42 -6.18 15.68
C ASN A 35 0.31 -5.69 14.41
N LEU A 36 -0.36 -4.86 13.62
CA LEU A 36 0.07 -4.25 12.38
C LEU A 36 0.08 -2.70 12.48
N ASP A 37 0.03 -2.12 13.67
CA ASP A 37 0.10 -0.66 13.88
C ASP A 37 1.42 -0.06 13.34
N SER A 38 2.45 -0.89 13.19
CA SER A 38 3.74 -0.51 12.59
C SER A 38 3.73 -0.42 11.06
N VAL A 39 2.64 -0.83 10.41
CA VAL A 39 2.49 -0.78 8.95
C VAL A 39 2.04 0.62 8.55
N ASP A 40 2.92 1.32 7.85
CA ASP A 40 2.61 2.65 7.34
C ASP A 40 1.50 2.61 6.27
N ILE A 41 0.71 3.67 6.21
CA ILE A 41 -0.31 3.88 5.18
C ILE A 41 0.05 5.11 4.37
N ILE A 42 0.25 4.95 3.06
CA ILE A 42 0.53 6.05 2.14
C ILE A 42 -0.73 6.36 1.33
N GLN A 43 -1.19 7.60 1.36
CA GLN A 43 -2.26 8.02 0.46
C GLN A 43 -1.71 8.14 -0.97
N ALA A 44 -2.29 7.36 -1.89
CA ALA A 44 -1.87 7.33 -3.29
C ALA A 44 -3.11 7.27 -4.20
N ASP A 45 -3.27 8.26 -5.07
CA ASP A 45 -4.36 8.34 -6.04
C ASP A 45 -3.79 8.41 -7.46
N THR A 46 -4.27 7.55 -8.34
CA THR A 46 -3.84 7.54 -9.74
C THR A 46 -4.24 8.79 -10.53
N GLY A 47 -5.17 9.59 -9.99
CA GLY A 47 -5.49 10.93 -10.51
C GLY A 47 -4.62 12.06 -9.95
N ASP A 48 -3.73 11.79 -8.98
CA ASP A 48 -2.84 12.77 -8.36
C ASP A 48 -1.37 12.31 -8.47
N GLU A 49 -0.68 12.84 -9.48
CA GLU A 49 0.71 12.55 -9.78
C GLU A 49 1.65 12.83 -8.59
N SER A 50 1.37 13.87 -7.79
CA SER A 50 2.22 14.20 -6.64
C SER A 50 2.16 13.14 -5.54
N SER A 51 0.97 12.57 -5.33
CA SER A 51 0.76 11.47 -4.38
C SER A 51 1.48 10.20 -4.82
N LEU A 52 1.43 9.88 -6.11
CA LEU A 52 2.12 8.71 -6.67
C LEU A 52 3.64 8.89 -6.60
N ALA A 53 4.16 10.07 -6.95
CA ALA A 53 5.58 10.36 -6.90
C ALA A 53 6.12 10.25 -5.45
N HIS A 54 5.34 10.69 -4.45
CA HIS A 54 5.68 10.53 -3.05
C HIS A 54 5.74 9.05 -2.62
N MET A 55 4.75 8.26 -3.02
CA MET A 55 4.72 6.81 -2.78
C MET A 55 5.91 6.10 -3.43
N CYS A 56 6.19 6.39 -4.71
CA CYS A 56 7.28 5.76 -5.45
C CYS A 56 8.66 6.13 -4.90
N ARG A 57 8.88 7.39 -4.50
CA ARG A 57 10.15 7.78 -3.85
C ARG A 57 10.38 7.11 -2.49
N SER A 58 9.31 6.71 -1.81
CA SER A 58 9.38 6.12 -0.48
C SER A 58 9.45 4.59 -0.50
N SER A 59 9.46 3.97 -1.69
CA SER A 59 9.42 2.52 -1.87
C SER A 59 10.48 2.04 -2.87
N ALA A 60 11.11 0.91 -2.58
CA ALA A 60 12.05 0.28 -3.51
C ALA A 60 11.36 -0.66 -4.51
N VAL A 61 10.23 -1.25 -4.10
CA VAL A 61 9.44 -2.20 -4.87
C VAL A 61 7.97 -1.88 -4.65
N ILE A 62 7.19 -1.82 -5.73
CA ILE A 62 5.75 -1.61 -5.69
C ILE A 62 5.05 -2.83 -6.26
N ILE A 63 4.08 -3.35 -5.50
CA ILE A 63 3.16 -4.39 -5.96
C ILE A 63 1.83 -3.70 -6.26
N SER A 64 1.53 -3.51 -7.55
CA SER A 64 0.27 -2.89 -7.95
C SER A 64 -0.89 -3.89 -7.86
N CYS A 65 -1.79 -3.65 -6.92
CA CYS A 65 -3.10 -4.30 -6.86
C CYS A 65 -4.21 -3.44 -7.50
N VAL A 66 -3.85 -2.36 -8.21
CA VAL A 66 -4.82 -1.44 -8.82
C VAL A 66 -5.32 -2.03 -10.14
N GLY A 67 -6.64 -2.11 -10.28
CA GLY A 67 -7.30 -2.61 -11.48
C GLY A 67 -8.45 -1.71 -11.93
N PRO A 68 -8.80 -1.70 -13.23
CA PRO A 68 -8.11 -2.37 -14.34
C PRO A 68 -6.81 -1.65 -14.73
N PHE A 69 -5.73 -2.40 -14.94
CA PHE A 69 -4.39 -1.84 -15.26
C PHE A 69 -4.42 -0.90 -16.47
N ARG A 70 -5.25 -1.21 -17.48
CA ARG A 70 -5.43 -0.36 -18.67
C ARG A 70 -5.76 1.10 -18.35
N PHE A 71 -6.46 1.35 -17.26
CA PHE A 71 -6.91 2.70 -16.90
C PHE A 71 -6.02 3.36 -15.84
N TYR A 72 -5.43 2.56 -14.95
CA TYR A 72 -4.79 3.08 -13.73
C TYR A 72 -3.31 2.69 -13.57
N GLY A 73 -2.78 1.84 -14.46
CA GLY A 73 -1.40 1.35 -14.37
C GLY A 73 -0.37 2.35 -14.89
N GLU A 74 -0.67 3.01 -16.02
CA GLU A 74 0.26 3.94 -16.67
C GLU A 74 0.76 5.06 -15.74
N PRO A 75 -0.09 5.74 -14.94
CA PRO A 75 0.37 6.77 -14.01
C PRO A 75 1.40 6.25 -13.00
N VAL A 76 1.26 5.01 -12.51
CA VAL A 76 2.16 4.42 -11.52
C VAL A 76 3.52 4.09 -12.12
N VAL A 77 3.55 3.61 -13.37
CA VAL A 77 4.79 3.23 -14.08
C VAL A 77 5.62 4.46 -14.50
N LYS A 78 4.98 5.61 -14.70
CA LYS A 78 5.66 6.86 -15.11
C LYS A 78 6.44 7.57 -14.00
N GLN A 79 6.23 7.18 -12.74
CA GLN A 79 6.80 7.87 -11.58
C GLN A 79 8.30 7.64 -11.42
#